data_AF-A0A8S9B9J6-F1
#
_entry.id   AF-A0A8S9B9J6-F1
#
_cell.length_a   1.000
_cell.length_b   1.000
_cell.length_c   1.000
_cell.angle_alpha   90.00
_cell.angle_beta   90.00
_cell.angle_gamma   90.00
#
_symmetry.space_group_name_H-M   'P 1'
#
loop_
_entity.id
_entity.type
_entity.pdbx_description
1 polymer ?
#
loop_
_entity_poly.entity_id
_entity_poly.type
_entity_poly.pdbx_seq_one_letter_code
_entity_poly.pdbx_strand_id
1 'polypeptide(L)'
;MRSSIVFTTLLAAFAAAAPTILARAPAPENTSVNPASITGTTCTDKSTTLVSHDINVALLAICGGIAGTIEQCGGEPTTTTGESGTAKFTLNAATSGQTIDITKGRWEGCVRAARAVCGDTPFTSTCIGGADVNAGNVDFTLSAA
;
A
#
# COMPACT_ATOMS: atom_id res chain seq x y z
N MET A 1 45.37 66.75 24.30
CA MET A 1 46.05 65.61 23.63
C MET A 1 45.01 64.83 22.87
N ARG A 2 45.26 64.62 21.57
CA ARG A 2 44.38 63.95 20.61
C ARG A 2 44.31 62.46 20.95
N SER A 3 43.13 61.85 20.90
CA SER A 3 43.05 60.42 20.58
C SER A 3 41.69 60.10 19.97
N SER A 4 41.70 59.97 18.65
CA SER A 4 40.58 59.49 17.84
C SER A 4 40.55 57.98 17.92
N ILE A 5 39.44 57.39 18.38
CA ILE A 5 39.21 55.94 18.32
C ILE A 5 38.20 55.68 17.20
N VAL A 6 38.69 55.07 16.13
CA VAL A 6 37.91 54.61 14.97
C VAL A 6 37.24 53.29 15.36
N PHE A 7 35.90 53.27 15.41
CA PHE A 7 35.09 52.08 15.65
C PHE A 7 34.72 51.45 14.31
N THR A 8 35.49 50.47 13.86
CA THR A 8 35.23 49.73 12.61
C THR A 8 34.20 48.63 12.89
N THR A 9 32.99 48.78 12.35
CA THR A 9 31.90 47.80 12.40
C THR A 9 32.22 46.56 11.56
N LEU A 10 32.26 45.38 12.18
CA LEU A 10 32.35 44.09 11.50
C LEU A 10 30.92 43.55 11.27
N LEU A 11 30.43 43.57 10.03
CA LEU A 11 29.21 42.85 9.64
C LEU A 11 29.54 41.37 9.45
N ALA A 12 29.07 40.50 10.36
CA ALA A 12 29.10 39.06 10.18
C ALA A 12 27.89 38.63 9.34
N ALA A 13 28.13 38.21 8.08
CA ALA A 13 27.11 37.62 7.23
C ALA A 13 26.87 36.17 7.66
N PHE A 14 25.75 35.91 8.36
CA PHE A 14 25.25 34.56 8.61
C PHE A 14 24.62 34.03 7.31
N ALA A 15 25.32 33.15 6.61
CA ALA A 15 24.76 32.36 5.52
C ALA A 15 23.85 31.26 6.11
N ALA A 16 22.54 31.49 6.11
CA ALA A 16 21.56 30.47 6.43
C ALA A 16 21.48 29.45 5.29
N ALA A 17 22.16 28.31 5.42
CA ALA A 17 21.97 27.18 4.53
C ALA A 17 20.59 26.54 4.81
N ALA A 18 19.59 26.86 3.99
CA ALA A 18 18.29 26.20 4.05
C ALA A 18 18.43 24.75 3.56
N PRO A 19 18.01 23.73 4.33
CA PRO A 19 18.03 22.36 3.85
C PRO A 19 17.00 22.19 2.73
N THR A 20 17.46 21.89 1.53
CA THR A 20 16.61 21.47 0.40
C THR A 20 16.06 20.08 0.69
N ILE A 21 14.86 20.01 1.26
CA ILE A 21 14.10 18.76 1.33
C ILE A 21 13.61 18.44 -0.09
N LEU A 22 14.38 17.65 -0.83
CA LEU A 22 13.92 17.07 -2.09
C LEU A 22 12.80 16.09 -1.77
N ALA A 23 11.55 16.54 -1.89
CA ALA A 23 10.40 15.64 -1.88
C ALA A 23 10.55 14.66 -3.04
N ARG A 24 10.90 13.41 -2.72
CA ARG A 24 10.98 12.34 -3.72
C ARG A 24 9.56 12.05 -4.17
N ALA A 25 9.27 12.30 -5.45
CA ALA A 25 8.03 11.85 -6.06
C ALA A 25 7.88 10.34 -5.86
N PRO A 26 6.67 9.83 -5.54
CA PRO A 26 6.43 8.41 -5.45
C PRO A 26 6.81 7.75 -6.78
N ALA A 27 7.45 6.58 -6.71
CA ALA A 27 7.73 5.79 -7.89
C ALA A 27 6.40 5.44 -8.61
N PRO A 28 6.39 5.33 -9.94
CA PRO A 28 5.19 4.95 -10.67
C PRO A 28 4.70 3.57 -10.22
N GLU A 29 3.39 3.41 -10.10
CA GLU A 29 2.73 2.14 -9.77
C GLU A 29 3.05 1.09 -10.85
N ASN A 30 3.36 -0.14 -10.43
CA ASN A 30 3.64 -1.23 -11.38
C ASN A 30 2.35 -1.68 -12.08
N THR A 31 2.30 -1.57 -13.40
CA THR A 31 1.12 -1.91 -14.22
C THR A 31 1.15 -3.33 -14.81
N SER A 32 2.24 -4.08 -14.61
CA SER A 32 2.37 -5.45 -15.14
C SER A 32 1.34 -6.37 -14.48
N VAL A 33 0.63 -7.19 -15.26
CA VAL A 33 -0.34 -8.16 -14.73
C VAL A 33 0.23 -9.57 -14.85
N ASN A 34 0.25 -10.32 -13.75
CA ASN A 34 0.57 -11.74 -13.74
C ASN A 34 -0.67 -12.55 -13.37
N PRO A 35 -1.39 -13.15 -14.33
CA PRO A 35 -2.59 -13.96 -14.05
C PRO A 35 -2.31 -15.16 -13.13
N ALA A 36 -1.09 -15.70 -13.13
CA ALA A 36 -0.72 -16.84 -12.28
C ALA A 36 -0.50 -16.46 -10.80
N SER A 37 -0.61 -15.17 -10.45
CA SER A 37 -0.56 -14.72 -9.04
C SER A 37 -1.85 -14.99 -8.27
N ILE A 38 -2.94 -15.36 -8.96
CA ILE A 38 -4.25 -15.59 -8.37
C ILE A 38 -4.88 -16.89 -8.89
N THR A 39 -5.90 -17.37 -8.17
CA THR A 39 -6.82 -18.41 -8.64
C THR A 39 -8.23 -18.14 -8.14
N GLY A 40 -9.23 -18.81 -8.72
CA GLY A 40 -10.62 -18.79 -8.23
C GLY A 40 -11.36 -17.45 -8.32
N THR A 41 -10.88 -16.51 -9.14
CA THR A 41 -11.47 -15.15 -9.20
C THR A 41 -12.90 -15.18 -9.72
N THR A 42 -13.83 -14.67 -8.92
CA THR A 42 -15.26 -14.61 -9.23
C THR A 42 -15.78 -13.19 -8.95
N CYS A 43 -16.36 -12.54 -9.95
CA CYS A 43 -16.99 -11.23 -9.77
C CYS A 43 -18.37 -11.43 -9.14
N THR A 44 -18.57 -10.92 -7.93
CA THR A 44 -19.74 -11.20 -7.09
C THR A 44 -20.89 -10.24 -7.32
N ASP A 45 -20.61 -9.03 -7.79
CA ASP A 45 -21.64 -8.06 -8.16
C ASP A 45 -21.15 -7.11 -9.26
N LYS A 46 -21.45 -7.46 -10.52
CA LYS A 46 -21.07 -6.64 -11.67
C LYS A 46 -21.89 -5.36 -11.83
N SER A 47 -22.97 -5.19 -11.07
CA SER A 47 -23.81 -3.99 -11.11
C SER A 47 -23.27 -2.86 -10.24
N THR A 48 -22.46 -3.20 -9.24
CA THR A 48 -21.78 -2.25 -8.36
C THR A 48 -20.45 -1.83 -8.97
N THR A 49 -20.28 -0.52 -9.16
CA THR A 49 -18.98 0.07 -9.52
C THR A 49 -18.38 0.75 -8.29
N LEU A 50 -17.16 0.38 -7.96
CA LEU A 50 -16.38 0.97 -6.87
C LEU A 50 -15.45 2.06 -7.43
N VAL A 51 -15.09 3.03 -6.60
CA VAL A 51 -14.17 4.09 -7.01
C VAL A 51 -12.74 3.55 -7.01
N SER A 52 -12.04 3.68 -8.13
CA SER A 52 -10.66 3.17 -8.29
C SER A 52 -9.67 3.73 -7.25
N HIS A 53 -9.81 5.02 -6.89
CA HIS A 53 -9.02 5.64 -5.82
C HIS A 53 -9.26 4.95 -4.47
N ASP A 54 -10.53 4.71 -4.13
CA ASP A 54 -10.93 4.05 -2.89
C ASP A 54 -10.39 2.61 -2.83
N ILE A 55 -10.44 1.86 -3.94
CA ILE A 55 -9.85 0.52 -4.03
C ILE A 55 -8.35 0.57 -3.71
N ASN A 56 -7.62 1.51 -4.32
CA ASN A 56 -6.18 1.63 -4.13
C ASN A 56 -5.81 2.04 -2.69
N VAL A 57 -6.61 2.91 -2.05
CA VAL A 57 -6.39 3.27 -0.64
C VAL A 57 -6.75 2.12 0.29
N ALA A 58 -7.88 1.44 0.06
CA ALA A 58 -8.30 0.26 0.83
C ALA A 58 -7.28 -0.88 0.74
N LEU A 59 -6.70 -1.11 -0.44
CA LEU A 59 -5.63 -2.08 -0.68
C LEU A 59 -4.45 -1.84 0.25
N LEU A 60 -4.06 -0.56 0.44
CA LEU A 60 -2.91 -0.17 1.25
C LEU A 60 -3.24 -0.09 2.75
N ALA A 61 -4.52 -0.12 3.13
CA ALA A 61 -4.97 0.00 4.51
C ALA A 61 -4.96 -1.32 5.31
N ILE A 62 -4.68 -2.46 4.67
CA ILE A 62 -4.60 -3.74 5.37
C ILE A 62 -3.50 -3.74 6.45
N CYS A 63 -3.70 -4.53 7.50
CA CYS A 63 -2.74 -4.73 8.59
C CYS A 63 -2.31 -3.44 9.31
N GLY A 64 -3.25 -2.49 9.41
CA GLY A 64 -3.01 -1.17 10.00
C GLY A 64 -2.30 -0.19 9.06
N GLY A 65 -2.04 -0.58 7.81
CA GLY A 65 -1.40 0.21 6.78
C GLY A 65 -0.07 -0.40 6.31
N ILE A 66 0.01 -0.74 5.03
CA ILE A 66 1.23 -1.17 4.32
C ILE A 66 1.71 -0.12 3.31
N ALA A 67 1.45 1.14 3.63
CA ALA A 67 1.98 2.29 2.89
C ALA A 67 3.29 2.77 3.52
N GLY A 68 4.17 3.37 2.71
CA GLY A 68 5.38 4.02 3.21
C GLY A 68 6.50 3.05 3.56
N THR A 69 6.93 3.00 4.83
CA THR A 69 8.06 2.15 5.27
C THR A 69 7.63 0.73 5.63
N ILE A 70 6.33 0.52 5.87
CA ILE A 70 5.76 -0.81 6.10
C ILE A 70 5.40 -1.38 4.73
N GLU A 71 6.13 -2.41 4.31
CA GLU A 71 6.00 -3.00 2.97
C GLU A 71 5.51 -4.45 3.04
N GLN A 72 4.96 -4.86 4.19
CA GLN A 72 4.52 -6.22 4.46
C GLN A 72 3.41 -6.22 5.50
N CYS A 73 2.35 -6.97 5.20
CA CYS A 73 1.44 -7.43 6.23
C CYS A 73 2.03 -8.72 6.83
N GLY A 74 2.62 -8.58 8.02
CA GLY A 74 3.16 -9.69 8.81
C GLY A 74 2.77 -9.51 10.29
N GLY A 75 3.41 -10.26 11.18
CA GLY A 75 3.02 -10.29 12.61
C GLY A 75 1.90 -11.29 12.90
N GLU A 76 1.78 -12.30 12.03
CA GLU A 76 0.92 -13.47 12.20
C GLU A 76 -0.60 -13.23 12.30
N PRO A 77 -1.22 -12.21 11.65
CA PRO A 77 -2.67 -12.14 11.65
C PRO A 77 -3.25 -13.25 10.77
N THR A 78 -4.29 -13.94 11.25
CA THR A 78 -5.05 -14.91 10.42
C THR A 78 -6.04 -14.20 9.49
N THR A 79 -6.40 -12.97 9.80
CA THR A 79 -7.34 -12.12 9.06
C THR A 79 -6.94 -10.66 9.14
N THR A 80 -7.26 -9.90 8.10
CA THR A 80 -7.09 -8.44 8.10
C THR A 80 -8.09 -7.78 7.18
N THR A 81 -8.33 -6.49 7.39
CA THR A 81 -9.20 -5.67 6.56
C THR A 81 -8.54 -4.35 6.23
N GLY A 82 -8.83 -3.83 5.04
CA GLY A 82 -8.49 -2.46 4.63
C GLY A 82 -9.72 -1.85 3.97
N GLU A 83 -10.06 -0.62 4.31
CA GLU A 83 -11.30 0.02 3.88
C GLU A 83 -11.05 1.50 3.57
N SER A 84 -11.67 2.00 2.51
CA SER A 84 -11.67 3.41 2.14
C SER A 84 -12.87 3.71 1.27
N GLY A 85 -13.63 4.75 1.62
CA GLY A 85 -14.76 5.24 0.81
C GLY A 85 -15.72 4.11 0.40
N THR A 86 -15.77 3.82 -0.90
CA THR A 86 -16.64 2.78 -1.47
C THR A 86 -16.09 1.36 -1.39
N ALA A 87 -14.82 1.15 -1.04
CA ALA A 87 -14.14 -0.13 -1.20
C ALA A 87 -13.66 -0.73 0.13
N LYS A 88 -13.87 -2.04 0.28
CA LYS A 88 -13.38 -2.82 1.42
C LYS A 88 -12.71 -4.11 0.95
N PHE A 89 -11.48 -4.31 1.40
CA PHE A 89 -10.78 -5.59 1.33
C PHE A 89 -10.90 -6.34 2.65
N THR A 90 -11.19 -7.64 2.55
CA THR A 90 -11.07 -8.60 3.66
C THR A 90 -10.18 -9.75 3.21
N LEU A 91 -9.15 -10.07 3.98
CA LEU A 91 -8.18 -11.12 3.70
C LEU A 91 -8.22 -12.15 4.82
N ASN A 92 -8.03 -13.42 4.47
CA ASN A 92 -7.87 -14.53 5.40
C ASN A 92 -6.76 -15.46 4.92
N ALA A 93 -6.00 -16.04 5.84
CA ALA A 93 -5.18 -17.19 5.49
C ALA A 93 -6.08 -18.33 4.98
N ALA A 94 -5.80 -18.85 3.79
CA ALA A 94 -6.70 -19.79 3.11
C ALA A 94 -6.78 -21.16 3.81
N THR A 95 -5.73 -21.53 4.54
CA THR A 95 -5.67 -22.78 5.31
C THR A 95 -5.77 -22.48 6.79
N SER A 96 -6.63 -23.21 7.49
CA SER A 96 -6.78 -23.08 8.95
C SER A 96 -5.45 -23.31 9.68
N GLY A 97 -5.16 -22.45 10.65
CA GLY A 97 -3.93 -22.48 11.43
C GLY A 97 -2.74 -21.76 10.80
N GLN A 98 -2.85 -21.33 9.53
CA GLN A 98 -1.84 -20.50 8.88
C GLN A 98 -2.07 -19.02 9.18
N THR A 99 -1.02 -18.24 9.00
CA THR A 99 -1.03 -16.80 9.22
C THR A 99 -0.65 -16.03 7.96
N ILE A 100 -1.17 -14.82 7.82
CA ILE A 100 -0.87 -13.94 6.70
C ILE A 100 0.55 -13.39 6.86
N ASP A 101 1.34 -13.55 5.80
CA ASP A 101 2.69 -13.08 5.66
C ASP A 101 2.92 -12.63 4.21
N ILE A 102 2.29 -11.51 3.84
CA ILE A 102 2.21 -11.03 2.45
C ILE A 102 2.92 -9.69 2.28
N THR A 103 3.87 -9.63 1.34
CA THR A 103 4.52 -8.38 0.96
C THR A 103 3.58 -7.51 0.13
N LYS A 104 3.73 -6.19 0.25
CA LYS A 104 2.93 -5.21 -0.51
C LYS A 104 2.96 -5.47 -2.01
N GLY A 105 4.15 -5.70 -2.58
CA GLY A 105 4.28 -5.98 -4.01
C GLY A 105 3.56 -7.25 -4.47
N ARG A 106 3.52 -8.30 -3.65
CA ARG A 106 2.73 -9.51 -3.94
C ARG A 106 1.23 -9.19 -3.88
N TRP A 107 0.80 -8.53 -2.81
CA TRP A 107 -0.59 -8.15 -2.60
C TRP A 107 -1.14 -7.27 -3.72
N GLU A 108 -0.44 -6.20 -4.07
CA GLU A 108 -0.75 -5.35 -5.22
C GLU A 108 -0.83 -6.16 -6.52
N GLY A 109 0.08 -7.11 -6.71
CA GLY A 109 0.07 -8.05 -7.82
C GLY A 109 -1.22 -8.85 -7.94
N CYS A 110 -1.64 -9.47 -6.82
CA CYS A 110 -2.85 -10.26 -6.75
C CYS A 110 -4.10 -9.40 -7.01
N VAL A 111 -4.19 -8.20 -6.43
CA VAL A 111 -5.33 -7.31 -6.67
C VAL A 111 -5.39 -6.84 -8.12
N ARG A 112 -4.25 -6.46 -8.73
CA ARG A 112 -4.22 -6.11 -10.17
C ARG A 112 -4.68 -7.27 -11.04
N ALA A 113 -4.24 -8.49 -10.74
CA ALA A 113 -4.66 -9.67 -11.50
C ALA A 113 -6.17 -9.93 -11.36
N ALA A 114 -6.73 -9.79 -10.16
CA ALA A 114 -8.17 -9.94 -9.95
C ALA A 114 -8.99 -8.83 -10.64
N ARG A 115 -8.53 -7.57 -10.57
CA ARG A 115 -9.14 -6.44 -11.29
C ARG A 115 -9.02 -6.56 -12.81
N ALA A 116 -8.00 -7.24 -13.33
CA ALA A 116 -7.95 -7.55 -14.76
C ALA A 116 -9.08 -8.49 -15.21
N VAL A 117 -9.68 -9.26 -14.29
CA VAL A 117 -10.84 -10.13 -14.56
C VAL A 117 -12.16 -9.40 -14.32
N CYS A 118 -12.30 -8.70 -13.18
CA CYS A 118 -13.57 -8.14 -12.71
C CYS A 118 -13.71 -6.63 -12.85
N GLY A 119 -12.66 -5.92 -13.28
CA GLY A 119 -12.60 -4.47 -13.23
C GLY A 119 -12.75 -3.95 -11.80
N ASP A 120 -13.38 -2.78 -11.67
CA ASP A 120 -13.63 -2.11 -10.39
C ASP A 120 -14.99 -2.49 -9.82
N THR A 121 -15.27 -3.80 -9.79
CA THR A 121 -16.51 -4.38 -9.23
C THR A 121 -16.17 -5.35 -8.11
N PRO A 122 -17.08 -5.61 -7.15
CA PRO A 122 -16.89 -6.62 -6.12
C PRO A 122 -16.50 -8.00 -6.66
N PHE A 123 -15.57 -8.67 -5.98
CA PHE A 123 -15.10 -10.00 -6.34
C PHE A 123 -14.54 -10.77 -5.13
N THR A 124 -14.40 -12.08 -5.30
CA THR A 124 -13.58 -12.96 -4.44
C THR A 124 -12.42 -13.53 -5.25
N SER A 125 -11.29 -13.80 -4.63
CA SER A 125 -10.13 -14.43 -5.26
C SER A 125 -9.19 -15.03 -4.22
N THR A 126 -8.26 -15.87 -4.66
CA THR A 126 -7.18 -16.41 -3.82
C THR A 126 -5.85 -15.97 -4.39
N CYS A 127 -5.04 -15.29 -3.57
CA CYS A 127 -3.68 -14.91 -3.89
C CYS A 127 -2.74 -16.11 -3.64
N ILE A 128 -1.93 -16.45 -4.62
CA ILE A 128 -0.97 -17.56 -4.52
C ILE A 128 0.25 -17.12 -3.70
N GLY A 129 0.50 -17.81 -2.59
CA GLY A 129 1.48 -17.41 -1.58
C GLY A 129 0.93 -16.36 -0.61
N GLY A 130 1.82 -15.77 0.19
CA GLY A 130 1.45 -14.71 1.14
C GLY A 130 0.89 -15.19 2.48
N ALA A 131 0.88 -16.50 2.75
CA ALA A 131 0.68 -17.05 4.09
C ALA A 131 1.83 -18.00 4.46
N ASP A 132 2.16 -18.09 5.76
CA ASP A 132 3.23 -18.92 6.32
C ASP A 132 4.52 -18.92 5.47
N VAL A 133 5.13 -17.74 5.28
CA VAL A 133 6.37 -17.60 4.49
C VAL A 133 6.24 -18.14 3.06
N ASN A 134 5.06 -17.94 2.45
CA ASN A 134 4.65 -18.42 1.11
C ASN A 134 4.41 -19.93 0.97
N ALA A 135 4.32 -20.68 2.08
CA ALA A 135 3.85 -22.07 2.04
C ALA A 135 2.31 -22.17 1.88
N GLY A 136 1.60 -21.10 2.25
CA GLY A 136 0.15 -20.98 2.16
C GLY A 136 -0.33 -19.86 1.25
N ASN A 137 -1.63 -19.84 0.99
CA ASN A 137 -2.32 -18.84 0.18
C ASN A 137 -3.16 -17.89 1.05
N VAL A 138 -3.58 -16.78 0.46
CA VAL A 138 -4.47 -15.80 1.09
C VAL A 138 -5.74 -15.66 0.28
N ASP A 139 -6.88 -15.96 0.89
CA ASP A 139 -8.19 -15.67 0.31
C ASP A 139 -8.55 -14.22 0.56
N PHE A 140 -9.12 -13.55 -0.44
CA PHE A 140 -9.51 -12.15 -0.33
C PHE A 140 -10.80 -11.82 -1.05
N THR A 141 -11.51 -10.85 -0.50
CA THR A 141 -12.74 -10.29 -1.06
C THR A 141 -12.57 -8.79 -1.22
N LEU A 142 -13.01 -8.26 -2.38
CA LEU A 142 -13.33 -6.85 -2.57
C LEU A 142 -14.85 -6.70 -2.53
N SER A 143 -15.37 -5.87 -1.63
CA SER A 143 -16.79 -5.54 -1.54
C SER A 143 -17.01 -4.04 -1.50
N ALA A 144 -18.28 -3.63 -1.65
CA ALA A 144 -18.69 -2.32 -1.15
C ALA A 144 -18.44 -2.26 0.37
N ALA A 145 -18.01 -1.10 0.86
CA ALA A 145 -17.83 -0.82 2.28
C ALA A 145 -19.17 -0.72 3.04
#